data_AF-A0A7R8YYP4-F1
#
_entry.id   AF-A0A7R8YYP4-F1
#
_cell.length_a   1.000
_cell.length_b   1.000
_cell.length_c   1.000
_cell.angle_alpha   90.00
_cell.angle_beta   90.00
_cell.angle_gamma   90.00
#
_symmetry.space_group_name_H-M   'P 1'
#
loop_
_entity.id
_entity.type
_entity.pdbx_description
1 polymer ?
#
loop_
_entity_poly.entity_id
_entity_poly.type
_entity_poly.pdbx_seq_one_letter_code
_entity_poly.pdbx_strand_id
1 'polypeptide(L)'
;MPSQPANDGGNANEIKVKTAYNGEVMITYIDENITFEQLCREIRGICRFSPDQDFTMKWVDEENDPCTLSTQMELAEAIRLYEVNRDSELVIHAVIDFYLGIA
;
A
#
# COMPACT_ATOMS: atom_id res chain seq x y z
N MET A 1 15.19 -25.56 -33.04
CA MET A 1 15.96 -24.53 -32.29
C MET A 1 15.20 -24.24 -31.01
N PRO A 2 15.87 -24.05 -29.87
CA PRO A 2 15.24 -24.02 -28.56
C PRO A 2 14.39 -22.77 -28.34
N SER A 3 13.39 -22.94 -27.49
CA SER A 3 12.34 -22.01 -27.11
C SER A 3 12.89 -20.75 -26.42
N GLN A 4 12.43 -19.59 -26.85
CA GLN A 4 12.38 -18.40 -26.01
C GLN A 4 10.96 -17.84 -26.07
N PRO A 5 10.09 -18.08 -25.07
CA PRO A 5 9.15 -17.04 -24.73
C PRO A 5 10.00 -15.88 -24.21
N ALA A 6 10.13 -14.82 -25.01
CA ALA A 6 10.42 -13.51 -24.45
C ALA A 6 9.27 -13.24 -23.47
N ASN A 7 9.52 -13.49 -22.19
CA ASN A 7 8.68 -13.02 -21.11
C ASN A 7 8.85 -11.50 -21.08
N ASP A 8 8.17 -10.85 -22.02
CA ASP A 8 7.94 -9.41 -22.07
C ASP A 8 6.92 -9.08 -20.96
N GLY A 9 7.32 -9.28 -19.71
CA GLY A 9 6.57 -8.95 -18.50
C GLY A 9 7.12 -7.72 -17.80
N GLY A 10 7.86 -6.87 -18.53
CA GLY A 10 8.69 -5.81 -17.97
C GLY A 10 8.07 -4.43 -17.92
N ASN A 11 6.73 -4.33 -17.87
CA ASN A 11 6.01 -3.11 -17.52
C ASN A 11 4.86 -3.46 -16.58
N ALA A 12 5.15 -4.17 -15.49
CA ALA A 12 4.27 -4.05 -14.33
C ALA A 12 4.45 -2.61 -13.85
N ASN A 13 3.42 -1.77 -13.87
CA ASN A 13 3.52 -0.42 -13.31
C ASN A 13 3.70 -0.56 -11.80
N GLU A 14 4.96 -0.70 -11.37
CA GLU A 14 5.31 -0.83 -9.97
C GLU A 14 5.14 0.54 -9.30
N ILE A 15 4.22 0.60 -8.35
CA ILE A 15 3.95 1.79 -7.56
C ILE A 15 4.86 1.76 -6.35
N LYS A 16 5.67 2.80 -6.21
CA LYS A 16 6.51 2.98 -5.03
C LYS A 16 5.64 3.42 -3.86
N VAL A 17 5.58 2.60 -2.81
CA VAL A 17 4.83 2.88 -1.59
C VAL A 17 5.79 3.21 -0.45
N LYS A 18 5.50 4.30 0.25
CA LYS A 18 6.16 4.67 1.50
C LYS A 18 5.23 4.39 2.67
N THR A 19 5.54 3.37 3.44
CA THR A 19 4.81 3.04 4.65
C THR A 19 5.47 3.71 5.85
N ALA A 20 4.77 4.65 6.47
CA ALA A 20 5.19 5.28 7.71
C ALA A 20 4.50 4.61 8.91
N TYR A 21 5.30 4.04 9.81
CA TYR A 21 4.83 3.39 11.03
C TYR A 21 5.84 3.56 12.17
N ASN A 22 5.37 3.93 13.37
CA ASN A 22 6.18 4.05 14.59
C ASN A 22 7.45 4.95 14.45
N GLY A 23 7.38 5.99 13.61
CA GLY A 23 8.51 6.88 13.32
C GLY A 23 9.51 6.32 12.31
N GLU A 24 9.27 5.12 11.77
CA GLU A 24 10.04 4.51 10.70
C GLU A 24 9.30 4.67 9.37
N VAL A 25 10.04 4.89 8.28
CA VAL A 25 9.51 4.91 6.92
C VAL A 25 10.13 3.77 6.13
N MET A 26 9.29 2.85 5.67
CA MET A 26 9.66 1.68 4.90
C MET A 26 9.23 1.90 3.45
N ILE A 27 10.08 1.54 2.49
CA ILE A 27 9.79 1.71 1.06
C ILE A 27 9.59 0.34 0.45
N THR A 28 8.44 0.13 -0.18
CA THR A 28 8.11 -1.08 -0.93
C THR A 28 7.58 -0.74 -2.32
N TYR A 29 7.52 -1.74 -3.17
CA TYR A 29 7.00 -1.64 -4.53
C TYR A 29 5.85 -2.62 -4.65
N ILE A 30 4.68 -2.11 -5.04
CA ILE A 30 3.47 -2.90 -5.25
C ILE A 30 3.07 -2.84 -6.72
N ASP A 31 2.36 -3.86 -7.18
CA ASP A 31 1.73 -3.83 -8.51
C ASP A 31 0.53 -2.87 -8.50
N GLU A 32 0.30 -2.14 -9.59
CA GLU A 32 -0.91 -1.32 -9.77
C GLU A 32 -2.22 -2.12 -9.65
N ASN A 33 -2.18 -3.42 -9.92
CA ASN A 33 -3.31 -4.34 -9.84
C ASN A 33 -3.39 -5.07 -8.49
N ILE A 34 -2.62 -4.64 -7.49
CA ILE A 34 -2.65 -5.26 -6.16
C ILE A 34 -4.03 -5.14 -5.53
N THR A 35 -4.48 -6.20 -4.86
CA THR A 35 -5.72 -6.14 -4.08
C THR A 35 -5.47 -5.53 -2.71
N PHE A 36 -6.52 -4.94 -2.13
CA PHE A 36 -6.48 -4.40 -0.79
C PHE A 36 -6.07 -5.45 0.24
N GLU A 37 -6.54 -6.69 0.09
CA GLU A 37 -6.16 -7.80 0.95
C GLU A 37 -4.65 -8.12 0.85
N GLN A 38 -4.09 -8.10 -0.36
CA GLN A 38 -2.66 -8.29 -0.57
C GLN A 38 -1.85 -7.13 0.04
N LEU A 39 -2.26 -5.89 -0.19
CA LEU A 39 -1.63 -4.71 0.41
C LEU A 39 -1.65 -4.80 1.95
N CYS A 40 -2.77 -5.20 2.55
CA CYS A 40 -2.86 -5.42 3.99
C CYS A 40 -1.85 -6.48 4.48
N ARG A 41 -1.66 -7.57 3.73
CA ARG A 41 -0.67 -8.60 4.09
C ARG A 41 0.76 -8.07 3.99
N GLU A 42 1.07 -7.31 2.93
CA GLU A 42 2.37 -6.66 2.75
C GLU A 42 2.66 -5.71 3.92
N ILE A 43 1.75 -4.77 4.20
CA ILE A 43 1.90 -3.78 5.30
C ILE A 43 2.01 -4.47 6.65
N ARG A 44 1.25 -5.54 6.89
CA ARG A 44 1.35 -6.36 8.10
C ARG A 44 2.76 -6.98 8.24
N GLY A 45 3.33 -7.49 7.15
CA GLY A 45 4.70 -8.01 7.12
C GLY A 45 5.76 -6.94 7.34
N ILE A 46 5.61 -5.79 6.68
CA ILE A 46 6.51 -4.62 6.74
C ILE A 46 6.55 -4.06 8.17
N CYS A 47 5.40 -3.72 8.73
CA CYS A 47 5.27 -3.15 10.07
C CYS A 47 5.42 -4.19 11.19
N ARG A 48 5.59 -5.48 10.85
CA ARG A 48 5.66 -6.62 11.80
C ARG A 48 4.48 -6.66 12.77
N PHE A 49 3.29 -6.38 12.27
CA PHE A 49 2.06 -6.46 13.05
C PHE A 49 1.74 -7.92 13.42
N SER A 50 1.25 -8.13 14.66
CA SER A 50 0.70 -9.43 15.06
C SER A 50 -0.48 -9.81 14.16
N PRO A 51 -0.74 -11.10 13.88
CA PRO A 51 -1.86 -11.54 13.02
C PRO A 51 -3.24 -11.11 13.55
N ASP A 52 -3.38 -10.93 14.87
CA ASP A 52 -4.61 -10.47 15.51
C ASP A 52 -4.64 -8.95 15.72
N GLN A 53 -3.60 -8.23 15.32
CA GLN A 53 -3.57 -6.77 15.41
C GLN A 53 -4.36 -6.17 14.25
N ASP A 54 -5.39 -5.40 14.60
CA ASP A 54 -6.09 -4.51 13.67
C ASP A 54 -5.27 -3.23 13.46
N PHE A 55 -5.29 -2.76 12.22
CA PHE A 55 -4.64 -1.53 11.82
C PHE A 55 -5.43 -0.85 10.70
N THR A 56 -5.38 0.46 10.69
CA THR A 56 -5.94 1.31 9.65
C THR A 56 -4.82 1.85 8.79
N MET A 57 -4.99 1.77 7.47
CA MET A 57 -4.09 2.41 6.51
C MET A 57 -4.68 3.76 6.10
N LYS A 58 -3.84 4.78 6.00
CA LYS A 58 -4.24 6.10 5.48
C LYS A 58 -3.25 6.54 4.44
N TRP A 59 -3.70 6.80 3.22
CA TRP A 59 -2.85 7.41 2.21
C TRP A 59 -2.92 8.94 2.32
N VAL A 60 -1.84 9.61 1.92
CA VAL A 60 -1.80 11.08 1.86
C VAL A 60 -2.01 11.49 0.41
N ASP A 61 -2.99 12.33 0.14
CA ASP A 61 -3.25 12.87 -1.19
C ASP A 61 -2.40 14.12 -1.51
N GLU A 62 -2.64 14.72 -2.68
CA GLU A 62 -1.94 15.94 -3.13
C GLU A 62 -2.21 17.17 -2.25
N GLU A 63 -3.38 17.21 -1.59
CA GLU A 63 -3.74 18.29 -0.67
C GLU A 63 -3.11 18.07 0.72
N ASN A 64 -2.28 17.03 0.86
CA ASN A 64 -1.69 16.55 2.09
C ASN A 64 -2.75 16.09 3.11
N ASP A 65 -3.92 15.68 2.64
CA ASP A 65 -5.00 15.18 3.47
C ASP A 65 -4.89 13.66 3.67
N PRO A 66 -4.99 13.17 4.93
CA PRO A 66 -4.96 11.75 5.22
C PRO A 66 -6.31 11.10 4.91
N CYS A 67 -6.38 10.42 3.78
CA CYS A 67 -7.54 9.62 3.36
C CYS A 67 -7.40 8.17 3.84
N THR A 68 -8.47 7.60 4.41
CA THR A 68 -8.47 6.21 4.89
C THR A 68 -8.52 5.21 3.72
N LEU A 69 -7.73 4.14 3.81
CA LEU A 69 -7.79 2.96 2.95
C LEU A 69 -8.39 1.80 3.76
N SER A 70 -9.65 1.49 3.52
CA SER A 70 -10.39 0.40 4.17
C SER A 70 -11.02 -0.59 3.17
N THR A 71 -11.11 -0.21 1.90
CA THR A 71 -11.76 -0.97 0.84
C THR A 71 -10.92 -1.02 -0.43
N GLN A 72 -11.22 -1.99 -1.30
CA GLN A 72 -10.63 -2.08 -2.63
C GLN A 72 -10.92 -0.84 -3.49
N MET A 73 -12.09 -0.22 -3.31
CA MET A 73 -12.49 0.96 -4.09
C MET A 73 -11.62 2.17 -3.73
N GLU A 74 -11.32 2.38 -2.46
CA GLU A 74 -10.43 3.46 -1.99
C GLU A 74 -8.99 3.24 -2.47
N LEU A 75 -8.50 1.99 -2.45
CA LEU A 75 -7.18 1.66 -3.00
C LEU A 75 -7.12 1.94 -4.50
N ALA A 76 -8.14 1.53 -5.26
CA ALA A 76 -8.19 1.77 -6.69
C ALA A 76 -8.19 3.28 -7.01
N GLU A 77 -8.91 4.08 -6.21
CA GLU A 77 -8.92 5.53 -6.38
C GLU A 77 -7.57 6.17 -6.04
N ALA A 78 -6.90 5.71 -4.98
CA ALA A 78 -5.55 6.16 -4.63
C ALA A 78 -4.53 5.84 -5.73
N ILE A 79 -4.59 4.65 -6.33
CA ILE A 79 -3.75 4.25 -7.46
C ILE A 79 -4.06 5.09 -8.70
N ARG A 80 -5.34 5.30 -9.02
CA ARG A 80 -5.76 6.13 -10.14
C ARG A 80 -5.26 7.58 -9.97
N LEU A 81 -5.33 8.13 -8.77
CA LEU A 81 -4.82 9.47 -8.47
C LEU A 81 -3.29 9.53 -8.56
N TYR A 82 -2.58 8.51 -8.07
CA TYR A 82 -1.13 8.38 -8.25
C TYR A 82 -0.72 8.47 -9.73
N GLU A 83 -1.42 7.77 -10.63
CA GLU A 83 -1.14 7.82 -12.07
C GLU A 83 -1.49 9.18 -12.70
N VAL A 84 -2.65 9.73 -12.35
CA VAL A 84 -3.14 11.02 -12.88
C VAL A 84 -2.20 12.16 -12.51
N ASN A 85 -1.74 12.17 -11.25
CA ASN A 85 -0.87 13.20 -10.71
C ASN A 85 0.60 12.96 -11.09
N ARG A 86 0.92 11.78 -11.63
CA ARG A 86 2.29 11.30 -11.88
C ARG A 86 3.14 11.41 -10.64
N ASP A 87 2.56 11.03 -9.52
CA ASP A 87 3.24 11.08 -8.25
C ASP A 87 4.43 10.12 -8.27
N SER A 88 5.49 10.49 -7.57
CA SER A 88 6.70 9.64 -7.50
C SER A 88 6.58 8.55 -6.44
N GLU A 89 5.62 8.67 -5.52
CA GLU A 89 5.42 7.74 -4.41
C GLU A 89 4.03 7.87 -3.78
N LEU A 90 3.43 6.74 -3.40
CA LEU A 90 2.21 6.67 -2.59
C LEU A 90 2.59 6.58 -1.11
N VAL A 91 2.25 7.59 -0.31
CA VAL A 91 2.56 7.60 1.13
C VAL A 91 1.40 6.99 1.91
N ILE A 92 1.65 5.91 2.64
CA ILE A 92 0.69 5.22 3.49
C ILE A 92 1.14 5.31 4.97
N HIS A 93 0.30 5.84 5.82
CA HIS A 93 0.43 5.76 7.27
C HIS A 93 -0.33 4.55 7.80
N ALA A 94 0.38 3.63 8.44
CA ALA A 94 -0.26 2.54 9.17
C ALA A 94 -0.46 2.99 10.62
N VAL A 95 -1.70 2.94 11.10
CA VAL A 95 -2.06 3.27 12.48
C VAL A 95 -2.61 2.02 13.13
N ILE A 96 -2.03 1.61 14.26
CA ILE A 96 -2.57 0.50 15.05
C ILE A 96 -3.90 0.93 15.66
N ASP A 97 -4.95 0.19 15.36
CA ASP A 97 -6.23 0.36 16.03
C ASP A 97 -6.09 -0.31 17.39
N PHE A 98 -5.71 0.49 18.40
CA PHE A 98 -5.91 0.09 19.78
C PHE A 98 -7.42 0.04 20.00
N TYR A 99 -8.04 -1.10 19.71
CA TYR A 99 -9.19 -1.53 20.48
C TYR A 99 -8.69 -1.63 21.92
N LEU A 100 -8.86 -0.54 22.66
CA LEU A 100 -8.65 -0.51 24.08
C LEU A 100 -9.52 -1.64 24.63
N GLY A 101 -8.91 -2.77 24.96
CA GLY A 101 -9.51 -3.82 25.76
C GLY A 101 -9.77 -3.21 27.12
N ILE A 102 -10.89 -2.50 27.23
CA ILE A 102 -11.57 -2.25 28.48
C ILE A 102 -12.11 -3.63 28.89
N ALA A 103 -11.26 -4.40 29.56
CA ALA A 103 -11.63 -5.53 30.39
C ALA A 103 -11.87 -5.02 31.83
#